data_AF-A0A7T7VU98-F1
#
_entry.id   AF-A0A7T7VU98-F1
#
_cell.length_a   1.000
_cell.length_b   1.000
_cell.length_c   1.000
_cell.angle_alpha   90.00
_cell.angle_beta   90.00
_cell.angle_gamma   90.00
#
_symmetry.space_group_name_H-M   'P 1'
#
loop_
_entity.id
_entity.type
_entity.pdbx_description
1 polymer ?
#
loop_
_entity_poly.entity_id
_entity_poly.type
_entity_poly.pdbx_seq_one_letter_code
_entity_poly.pdbx_strand_id
1 'polypeptide(L)' 'MSSAREGTFASVAERLCGHCAMLLGWRPAEFWETTPAELACILTAMRSPETGAVEPLARDEMQRMMERDNG' A
#
# COMPACT_ATOMS: atom_id res chain seq x y z
N MET A 1 33.09 -8.94 -5.38
CA MET A 1 31.98 -8.48 -6.23
C MET A 1 30.74 -8.41 -5.34
N SER A 2 30.08 -7.31 -4.98
CA SER A 2 30.22 -5.87 -5.18
C SER A 2 29.49 -5.22 -3.99
N SER A 3 30.21 -4.65 -3.02
CA SER A 3 29.61 -3.90 -1.89
C SER A 3 29.30 -2.44 -2.28
N ALA A 4 29.69 -2.02 -3.49
CA ALA A 4 29.57 -0.64 -3.98
C ALA A 4 28.15 -0.23 -4.44
N ARG A 5 27.16 -1.13 -4.44
CA ARG A 5 25.78 -0.83 -4.89
C ARG A 5 24.76 -0.74 -3.76
N GLU A 6 25.11 -1.13 -2.54
CA GLU A 6 24.17 -1.12 -1.40
C GLU A 6 23.79 0.32 -1.05
N GLY A 7 22.48 0.62 -1.04
CA GLY A 7 21.95 1.94 -0.71
C GLY A 7 21.76 2.88 -1.90
N THR A 8 22.11 2.49 -3.13
CA THR A 8 21.74 3.25 -4.33
C THR A 8 20.24 3.11 -4.61
N PHE A 9 19.63 4.15 -5.20
CA PHE A 9 18.23 4.09 -5.64
C PHE A 9 17.93 2.83 -6.48
N ALA A 10 18.78 2.55 -7.46
CA ALA A 10 18.62 1.37 -8.32
C ALA A 10 18.62 0.06 -7.54
N SER A 11 19.57 -0.13 -6.61
CA SER A 11 19.63 -1.35 -5.79
C SER A 11 18.41 -1.52 -4.88
N VAL A 12 17.84 -0.42 -4.39
CA VAL A 12 16.65 -0.44 -3.53
C VAL A 12 15.41 -0.72 -4.37
N ALA A 13 15.29 -0.09 -5.54
CA ALA A 13 14.19 -0.30 -6.47
C ALA A 13 14.14 -1.75 -6.98
N GLU A 14 15.28 -2.34 -7.33
CA GLU A 14 15.37 -3.76 -7.73
C GLU A 14 14.85 -4.70 -6.62
N ARG A 15 15.29 -4.46 -5.38
CA ARG A 15 14.82 -5.24 -4.22
C ARG A 15 13.32 -5.06 -4.00
N LEU A 16 12.82 -3.82 -4.07
CA LEU A 16 11.41 -3.53 -3.85
C LEU A 16 10.52 -4.15 -4.94
N CYS A 17 10.95 -4.10 -6.21
CA CYS A 17 10.28 -4.80 -7.31
C CYS A 17 10.11 -6.30 -7.02
N GLY A 18 11.14 -6.96 -6.47
CA GLY A 18 11.05 -8.36 -6.05
C GLY A 18 10.02 -8.60 -4.93
N HIS A 19 9.91 -7.67 -3.97
CA HIS A 19 8.89 -7.76 -2.92
C HIS A 19 7.48 -7.58 -3.48
N CYS A 20 7.28 -6.62 -4.39
CA CYS A 20 5.99 -6.42 -5.05
C CYS A 20 5.55 -7.66 -5.84
N ALA A 21 6.48 -8.36 -6.51
CA ALA A 21 6.16 -9.61 -7.19
C ALA A 21 5.66 -10.69 -6.22
N MET A 22 6.30 -10.84 -5.06
CA MET A 22 5.92 -11.86 -4.07
C MET A 22 4.62 -11.51 -3.32
N LEU A 23 4.43 -10.24 -2.95
CA LEU A 23 3.33 -9.80 -2.09
C LEU A 23 2.06 -9.45 -2.86
N LEU A 24 2.21 -8.86 -4.05
CA LEU A 24 1.11 -8.34 -4.86
C LEU A 24 0.85 -9.18 -6.12
N GLY A 25 1.72 -10.13 -6.44
CA GLY A 25 1.64 -10.91 -7.69
C GLY A 25 2.00 -10.11 -8.94
N TRP A 26 2.61 -8.93 -8.79
CA TRP A 26 2.94 -8.04 -9.90
C TRP A 26 4.09 -8.58 -10.74
N ARG A 27 4.00 -8.37 -12.06
CA ARG A 27 5.16 -8.51 -12.95
C ARG A 27 6.06 -7.29 -12.82
N PRO A 28 7.35 -7.38 -13.18
CA PRO A 28 8.27 -6.24 -13.08
C PRO A 28 7.80 -4.97 -13.79
N ALA A 29 7.08 -5.10 -14.91
CA ALA A 29 6.53 -3.95 -15.63
C ALA A 29 5.52 -3.14 -14.79
N GLU A 30 4.69 -3.81 -13.99
CA GLU A 30 3.69 -3.13 -13.16
C GLU A 30 4.35 -2.28 -12.07
N PHE A 31 5.48 -2.74 -11.51
CA PHE A 31 6.26 -1.95 -10.56
C PHE A 31 6.86 -0.69 -11.21
N TRP A 32 7.40 -0.78 -12.43
CA TRP A 32 8.04 0.36 -13.10
C TRP A 32 7.05 1.39 -13.66
N GLU A 33 5.83 0.98 -13.97
CA GLU A 33 4.75 1.89 -14.38
C GLU A 33 4.04 2.54 -13.18
N THR A 34 4.13 1.95 -11.98
CA THR A 34 3.50 2.48 -10.77
C THR A 34 4.30 3.66 -10.22
N THR A 35 3.61 4.76 -9.88
CA THR A 35 4.25 5.91 -9.26
C THR A 35 4.63 5.64 -7.80
N PRO A 36 5.65 6.33 -7.24
CA PRO A 36 5.99 6.18 -5.83
C PRO A 36 4.83 6.48 -4.86
N ALA A 37 3.93 7.40 -5.21
CA ALA A 37 2.78 7.76 -4.38
C ALA A 37 1.71 6.64 -4.35
N GLU A 38 1.41 6.04 -5.50
CA GLU A 38 0.51 4.89 -5.59
C GLU A 38 1.07 3.68 -4.84
N LEU A 39 2.36 3.40 -5.01
CA LEU A 39 3.02 2.32 -4.29
C LEU A 39 2.97 2.54 -2.76
N ALA A 40 3.21 3.77 -2.29
CA ALA A 40 3.08 4.11 -0.87
C ALA A 40 1.64 3.94 -0.35
N CYS A 41 0.62 4.26 -1.16
CA CYS A 41 -0.78 4.05 -0.82
C CYS A 41 -1.09 2.55 -0.62
N ILE A 42 -0.67 1.69 -1.55
CA ILE A 42 -0.85 0.24 -1.47
C ILE A 42 -0.17 -0.34 -0.23
N LEU A 43 1.10 0.01 -0.01
CA LEU A 43 1.85 -0.46 1.16
C LEU A 43 1.25 0.03 2.49
N THR A 44 0.60 1.19 2.49
CA THR A 44 -0.12 1.70 3.67
C THR A 44 -1.39 0.89 3.92
N ALA A 45 -2.14 0.54 2.88
CA ALA A 45 -3.32 -0.33 3.00
C ALA A 45 -2.97 -1.77 3.45
N MET A 46 -1.76 -2.24 3.14
CA MET A 46 -1.27 -3.55 3.57
C MET A 46 -0.81 -3.59 5.03
N ARG A 47 -0.52 -2.45 5.66
CA ARG A 47 -0.22 -2.43 7.09
C ARG A 47 -1.48 -2.84 7.84
N SER A 48 -1.36 -3.87 8.67
CA SER A 48 -2.37 -4.10 9.70
C SER A 48 -2.50 -2.81 10.50
N PRO A 49 -3.72 -2.34 10.81
CA PRO A 49 -3.88 -1.19 11.70
C PRO A 49 -3.12 -1.52 12.98
N GLU A 50 -2.01 -0.84 13.15
CA GLU A 50 -1.13 -0.98 14.29
C GLU A 50 -1.89 -0.46 15.51
N THR A 51 -2.57 -1.38 16.20
CA THR A 51 -3.22 -1.26 17.53
C THR A 51 -3.56 0.17 17.94
N GLY A 52 -4.26 0.85 17.05
CA GLY A 52 -4.43 2.31 17.05
C GLY A 52 -5.69 2.64 16.26
N ALA A 53 -6.78 1.99 16.69
CA ALA A 53 -8.18 2.32 16.46
C ALA A 53 -8.47 3.17 15.21
N VAL A 54 -8.47 2.55 14.03
CA VAL A 54 -9.56 2.88 13.11
C VAL A 54 -10.73 2.05 13.61
N GLU A 55 -11.55 2.65 14.47
CA GLU A 55 -12.79 2.05 14.92
C GLU A 55 -13.60 1.71 13.65
N PRO A 56 -13.98 0.45 13.42
CA PRO A 56 -14.85 0.12 12.29
C PRO A 56 -16.10 1.00 12.35
N LEU A 57 -16.55 1.50 11.18
CA LEU A 57 -17.77 2.30 11.13
C LEU A 57 -18.92 1.50 11.74
N ALA A 58 -19.47 2.02 12.84
CA ALA A 58 -20.54 1.36 13.56
C ALA A 58 -21.83 1.35 12.72
N ARG A 59 -22.65 0.32 12.91
CA ARG A 59 -23.89 0.13 12.15
C ARG A 59 -24.88 1.28 12.32
N ASP A 60 -24.93 1.86 13.51
CA ASP A 60 -25.78 3.01 13.81
C ASP A 60 -25.31 4.26 13.05
N GLU A 61 -24.00 4.47 12.93
CA GLU A 61 -23.44 5.59 12.16
C GLU A 61 -23.70 5.43 10.66
N MET A 62 -23.56 4.22 10.10
CA MET A 62 -23.98 3.91 8.73
C MET A 62 -25.46 4.23 8.51
N GLN A 63 -26.31 3.89 9.46
CA GLN A 63 -27.75 4.13 9.35
C GLN A 63 -28.09 5.63 9.33
N ARG A 64 -27.45 6.43 10.19
CA ARG A 64 -27.64 7.89 10.20
C ARG A 64 -27.22 8.54 8.89
N MET A 65 -26.17 8.06 8.24
CA MET A 65 -25.74 8.56 6.92
C MET A 65 -26.80 8.25 5.86
N MET A 66 -27.31 7.00 5.81
CA MET A 66 -28.37 6.61 4.87
C MET A 66 -29.67 7.40 5.07
N GLU A 67 -30.02 7.74 6.31
CA GLU A 67 -31.19 8.56 6.63
C GLU A 67 -31.04 10.01 6.15
N ARG A 68 -29.83 10.58 6.17
CA ARG A 68 -29.54 11.92 5.64
C ARG A 68 -29.59 11.99 4.12
N ASP A 69 -29.14 10.94 3.43
CA ASP A 69 -29.10 10.89 1.98
C ASP A 69 -30.47 10.60 1.34
N ASN A 70 -31.40 9.99 2.12
CA ASN A 70 -32.75 9.61 1.67
C ASN A 70 -33.87 10.60 2.08
N GLY A 71 -33.55 11.72 2.71
CA GLY A 71 -34.50 12.77 3.12
C GLY A 71 -34.45 14.00 2.22
#